data_AF-A0AAU3GEZ7-F1
#
_entry.id   AF-A0AAU3GEZ7-F1
#
_cell.length_a   1.000
_cell.length_b   1.000
_cell.length_c   1.000
_cell.angle_alpha   90.00
_cell.angle_beta   90.00
_cell.angle_gamma   90.00
#
_symmetry.space_group_name_H-M   'P 1'
#
loop_
_entity.id
_entity.type
_entity.pdbx_description
1 polymer ?
#
loop_
_entity_poly.entity_id
_entity_poly.type
_entity_poly.pdbx_seq_one_letter_code
_entity_poly.pdbx_strand_id
1 'polypeptide(L)'
;MTQQAWTPNEIALRLARLSRDLDKLAGELEGLDRDAVTKRHAYELAFARAFLGQEAGSVDARKQTAVLATAAEKLAAETAEAVLRAARVRIGTLKTQIETGRSLNALMRSEMALAGMGTT
;
A
#
# COMPACT_ATOMS: atom_id res chain seq x y z
N MET A 1 -3.02 28.14 -18.73
CA MET A 1 -3.47 27.18 -17.69
C MET A 1 -4.11 27.98 -16.58
N THR A 2 -5.44 28.03 -16.53
CA THR A 2 -6.16 28.71 -15.45
C THR A 2 -5.91 27.95 -14.15
N GLN A 3 -5.26 28.58 -13.18
CA GLN A 3 -5.19 28.05 -11.82
C GLN A 3 -6.62 27.96 -11.31
N GLN A 4 -7.14 26.74 -11.16
CA GLN A 4 -8.41 26.54 -10.49
C GLN A 4 -8.17 26.79 -8.99
N ALA A 5 -8.66 27.92 -8.49
CA ALA A 5 -8.63 28.24 -7.08
C ALA A 5 -9.58 27.28 -6.35
N TRP A 6 -9.04 26.52 -5.39
CA TRP A 6 -9.83 25.63 -4.56
C TRP A 6 -10.58 26.47 -3.54
N THR A 7 -11.81 26.11 -3.22
CA THR A 7 -12.57 26.69 -2.11
C THR A 7 -12.26 25.94 -0.80
N PRO A 8 -12.45 26.58 0.38
CA PRO A 8 -12.26 25.89 1.67
C PRO A 8 -13.14 24.65 1.81
N ASN A 9 -14.36 24.69 1.27
CA ASN A 9 -15.29 23.56 1.29
C ASN A 9 -14.79 22.38 0.42
N GLU A 10 -14.24 22.65 -0.77
CA GLU A 10 -13.65 21.60 -1.62
C GLU A 10 -12.45 20.93 -0.96
N ILE A 11 -11.62 21.70 -0.25
CA ILE A 11 -10.50 21.14 0.52
C ILE A 11 -11.02 20.27 1.66
N ALA A 12 -12.03 20.72 2.41
CA ALA A 12 -12.63 19.94 3.49
C ALA A 12 -13.22 18.61 2.98
N LEU A 13 -13.97 18.65 1.87
CA LEU A 13 -14.53 17.45 1.23
C LEU A 13 -13.45 16.49 0.74
N ARG A 14 -12.35 17.01 0.17
CA ARG A 14 -11.21 16.19 -0.25
C ARG A 14 -10.51 15.55 0.95
N LEU A 15 -10.25 16.29 2.01
CA LEU A 15 -9.63 15.75 3.24
C LEU A 15 -10.49 14.64 3.85
N ALA A 16 -11.80 14.85 3.94
CA ALA A 16 -12.73 13.83 4.44
C ALA A 16 -12.71 12.55 3.59
N ARG A 17 -12.57 12.67 2.26
CA ARG A 17 -12.42 11.51 1.37
C ARG A 17 -11.10 10.78 1.62
N LEU A 18 -9.98 11.51 1.67
CA LEU A 18 -8.66 10.95 1.92
C LEU A 18 -8.58 10.23 3.27
N SER A 19 -9.22 10.78 4.32
CA SER A 19 -9.30 10.12 5.62
C SER A 19 -10.06 8.80 5.56
N ARG A 20 -11.22 8.74 4.87
CA ARG A 20 -11.95 7.48 4.70
C ARG A 20 -11.16 6.44 3.90
N ASP A 21 -10.47 6.87 2.85
CA ASP A 21 -9.62 5.98 2.04
C ASP A 21 -8.45 5.43 2.88
N LEU A 22 -7.88 6.27 3.76
CA LEU A 22 -6.84 5.87 4.69
C LEU A 22 -7.36 4.86 5.72
N ASP A 23 -8.51 5.11 6.33
CA ASP A 23 -9.12 4.22 7.32
C ASP A 23 -9.45 2.86 6.71
N LYS A 24 -9.98 2.85 5.49
CA LYS A 24 -10.25 1.61 4.74
C LYS A 24 -8.97 0.80 4.53
N LEU A 25 -7.92 1.41 3.98
CA LEU A 25 -6.66 0.71 3.73
C LEU A 25 -5.97 0.26 5.01
N ALA A 26 -6.06 1.04 6.08
CA ALA A 26 -5.54 0.67 7.39
C ALA A 26 -6.28 -0.55 7.96
N GLY A 27 -7.60 -0.61 7.82
CA GLY A 27 -8.40 -1.76 8.24
C GLY A 27 -8.12 -3.04 7.44
N GLU A 28 -7.78 -2.91 6.16
CA GLU A 28 -7.42 -4.04 5.30
C GLU A 28 -5.99 -4.57 5.55
N LEU A 29 -5.13 -3.77 6.20
CA LEU A 29 -3.69 -4.02 6.30
C LEU A 29 -3.35 -5.31 7.06
N GLU A 30 -4.07 -5.61 8.14
CA GLU A 30 -3.88 -6.84 8.91
C GLU A 30 -4.18 -8.09 8.06
N GLY A 31 -5.23 -8.01 7.23
CA GLY A 31 -5.58 -9.08 6.30
C GLY A 31 -4.49 -9.31 5.26
N LEU A 32 -3.96 -8.23 4.68
CA LEU A 32 -2.87 -8.29 3.69
C LEU A 32 -1.57 -8.84 4.31
N ASP A 33 -1.26 -8.47 5.56
CA ASP A 33 -0.08 -8.95 6.27
C ASP A 33 -0.18 -10.45 6.56
N ARG A 34 -1.31 -10.88 7.12
CA ARG A 34 -1.62 -12.30 7.36
C ARG A 34 -1.56 -13.11 6.06
N ASP A 35 -2.09 -12.59 4.97
CA ASP A 35 -2.09 -13.25 3.68
C ASP A 35 -0.68 -13.45 3.13
N ALA A 36 0.15 -12.40 3.15
CA ALA A 36 1.54 -12.46 2.71
C ALA A 36 2.35 -13.48 3.53
N VAL A 37 2.22 -13.46 4.85
CA VAL A 37 2.89 -14.42 5.74
C VAL A 37 2.45 -15.85 5.46
N THR A 38 1.13 -16.06 5.31
CA THR A 38 0.56 -17.40 5.09
C THR A 38 1.03 -17.98 3.75
N LYS A 39 0.98 -17.20 2.67
CA LYS A 39 1.41 -17.66 1.35
C LYS A 39 2.91 -17.88 1.27
N ARG A 40 3.71 -17.04 1.93
CA ARG A 40 5.16 -17.27 2.05
C ARG A 40 5.46 -18.59 2.75
N HIS A 41 4.80 -18.85 3.88
CA HIS A 41 4.96 -20.11 4.59
C HIS A 41 4.51 -21.32 3.76
N ALA A 42 3.41 -21.19 3.02
CA ALA A 42 2.91 -22.24 2.13
C ALA A 42 3.94 -22.58 1.04
N TYR A 43 4.56 -21.57 0.41
CA TYR A 43 5.64 -21.78 -0.56
C TYR A 43 6.85 -22.47 0.08
N GLU A 44 7.32 -22.02 1.25
CA GLU A 44 8.47 -22.63 1.94
C GLU A 44 8.23 -24.12 2.23
N LEU A 45 7.03 -24.46 2.72
CA LEU A 45 6.64 -25.85 2.97
C LEU A 45 6.53 -26.65 1.67
N ALA A 46 5.89 -26.10 0.64
CA ALA A 46 5.74 -26.76 -0.65
C ALA A 46 7.11 -27.05 -1.27
N PHE A 47 8.02 -26.07 -1.22
CA PHE A 47 9.37 -26.21 -1.77
C PHE A 47 10.17 -27.27 -1.01
N ALA A 48 10.14 -27.24 0.33
CA ALA A 48 10.81 -28.24 1.15
C ALA A 48 10.29 -29.65 0.86
N ARG A 49 8.96 -29.82 0.75
CA ARG A 49 8.34 -31.09 0.38
C ARG A 49 8.75 -31.56 -1.01
N ALA A 50 8.69 -30.67 -2.00
CA ALA A 50 9.06 -30.98 -3.38
C ALA A 50 10.54 -31.38 -3.48
N PHE A 51 11.43 -30.68 -2.78
CA PHE A 51 12.86 -30.95 -2.76
C PHE A 51 13.21 -32.27 -2.06
N LEU A 52 12.64 -32.51 -0.88
CA LEU A 52 12.86 -33.73 -0.09
C LEU A 52 12.26 -34.97 -0.76
N GLY A 53 11.14 -34.82 -1.47
CA GLY A 53 10.48 -35.91 -2.19
C GLY A 53 11.19 -36.37 -3.47
N GLN A 54 12.22 -35.66 -3.95
CA GLN A 54 13.02 -36.14 -5.07
C GLN A 54 14.06 -37.16 -4.58
N GLU A 55 13.95 -38.42 -5.02
CA GLU A 55 14.88 -39.48 -4.62
C GLU A 55 16.12 -39.56 -5.53
N ALA A 56 16.01 -39.09 -6.78
CA ALA A 56 17.02 -39.23 -7.81
C ALA A 56 17.52 -37.88 -8.36
N GLY A 57 18.72 -37.91 -8.95
CA GLY A 57 19.36 -36.74 -9.55
C GLY A 57 20.34 -36.02 -8.63
N SER A 58 21.15 -35.13 -9.22
CA SER A 58 22.05 -34.27 -8.44
C SER A 58 21.23 -33.31 -7.56
N VAL A 59 21.86 -32.82 -6.49
CA VAL A 59 21.24 -31.84 -5.59
C VAL A 59 20.75 -30.61 -6.37
N ASP A 60 21.51 -30.14 -7.35
CA ASP A 60 21.12 -29.00 -8.19
C ASP A 60 19.92 -29.31 -9.08
N ALA A 61 19.89 -30.51 -9.71
CA ALA A 61 18.75 -30.93 -10.51
C ALA A 61 17.47 -31.01 -9.66
N ARG A 62 17.56 -31.61 -8.47
CA ARG A 62 16.44 -31.69 -7.51
C ARG A 62 15.95 -30.31 -7.09
N LYS A 63 16.86 -29.36 -6.87
CA LYS A 63 16.52 -27.98 -6.54
C LYS A 63 15.74 -27.31 -7.65
N GLN A 64 16.19 -27.41 -8.90
CA GLN A 64 15.46 -26.81 -10.02
C GLN A 64 14.10 -27.48 -10.25
N THR A 65 14.00 -28.80 -10.10
CA THR A 65 12.71 -29.51 -10.15
C THR A 65 11.74 -29.01 -9.07
N ALA A 66 12.23 -28.80 -7.84
CA ALA A 66 11.41 -28.25 -6.76
C ALA A 66 10.96 -26.80 -7.04
N VAL A 67 11.84 -25.97 -7.63
CA VAL A 67 11.47 -24.60 -8.07
C VAL A 67 10.34 -24.65 -9.10
N LEU A 68 10.47 -25.50 -10.11
CA LEU A 68 9.46 -25.64 -11.16
C LEU A 68 8.13 -26.16 -10.60
N ALA A 69 8.19 -27.14 -9.70
CA ALA A 69 7.01 -27.72 -9.08
C ALA A 69 6.24 -26.74 -8.18
N THR A 70 6.92 -25.72 -7.64
CA THR A 70 6.35 -24.77 -6.66
C THR A 70 6.22 -23.34 -7.19
N ALA A 71 6.28 -23.18 -8.51
CA ALA A 71 6.25 -21.89 -9.17
C ALA A 71 4.96 -21.10 -8.85
N ALA A 72 3.82 -21.79 -8.72
CA ALA A 72 2.53 -21.16 -8.42
C ALA A 72 2.48 -20.60 -6.99
N GLU A 73 2.92 -21.38 -6.00
CA GLU A 73 3.00 -20.98 -4.60
C GLU A 73 3.99 -19.82 -4.42
N LYS A 74 5.13 -19.88 -5.12
CA LYS A 74 6.11 -18.80 -5.14
C LYS A 74 5.51 -17.51 -5.66
N LEU A 75 4.86 -17.56 -6.83
CA LEU A 75 4.22 -16.38 -7.42
C LEU A 75 3.13 -15.82 -6.50
N ALA A 76 2.34 -16.69 -5.86
CA ALA A 76 1.29 -16.27 -4.93
C ALA A 76 1.89 -15.55 -3.71
N ALA A 77 2.98 -16.08 -3.14
CA ALA A 77 3.69 -15.44 -2.03
C ALA A 77 4.27 -14.07 -2.42
N GLU A 78 5.01 -14.00 -3.54
CA GLU A 78 5.61 -12.75 -4.03
C GLU A 78 4.55 -11.70 -4.37
N THR A 79 3.42 -12.12 -4.95
CA THR A 79 2.30 -11.23 -5.25
C THR A 79 1.68 -10.66 -3.98
N ALA A 80 1.44 -11.49 -2.95
CA ALA A 80 0.87 -11.02 -1.69
C ALA A 80 1.81 -10.04 -0.96
N GLU A 81 3.12 -10.30 -0.97
CA GLU A 81 4.11 -9.34 -0.45
C GLU A 81 4.12 -8.02 -1.24
N ALA A 82 4.00 -8.08 -2.57
CA ALA A 82 3.92 -6.90 -3.41
C ALA A 82 2.67 -6.06 -3.10
N VAL A 83 1.51 -6.71 -2.90
CA VAL A 83 0.25 -6.05 -2.52
C VAL A 83 0.38 -5.39 -1.15
N LEU A 84 0.91 -6.10 -0.14
CA LEU A 84 1.15 -5.54 1.19
C LEU A 84 2.06 -4.30 1.14
N ARG A 85 3.15 -4.38 0.37
CA ARG A 85 4.10 -3.27 0.20
C ARG A 85 3.44 -2.08 -0.48
N ALA A 86 2.66 -2.31 -1.53
CA ALA A 86 1.91 -1.27 -2.22
C ALA A 86 0.88 -0.59 -1.30
N ALA A 87 0.17 -1.36 -0.47
CA ALA A 87 -0.77 -0.82 0.51
C ALA A 87 -0.07 0.08 1.54
N ARG A 88 1.09 -0.35 2.08
CA ARG A 88 1.90 0.46 3.02
C ARG A 88 2.37 1.77 2.38
N VAL A 89 2.86 1.72 1.14
CA VAL A 89 3.26 2.93 0.39
C VAL A 89 2.05 3.85 0.18
N ARG A 90 0.89 3.29 -0.20
CA ARG A 90 -0.33 4.05 -0.43
C ARG A 90 -0.82 4.76 0.84
N ILE A 91 -0.77 4.09 1.98
CA ILE A 91 -1.05 4.68 3.30
C ILE A 91 -0.13 5.89 3.55
N GLY A 92 1.17 5.74 3.28
CA GLY A 92 2.13 6.84 3.39
C GLY A 92 1.77 8.03 2.50
N THR A 93 1.45 7.77 1.23
CA THR A 93 1.00 8.82 0.29
C THR A 93 -0.25 9.54 0.77
N LEU A 94 -1.26 8.81 1.28
CA LEU A 94 -2.50 9.41 1.77
C LEU A 94 -2.24 10.30 2.99
N LYS A 95 -1.39 9.87 3.93
CA LYS A 95 -0.98 10.68 5.08
C LYS A 95 -0.32 11.99 4.62
N THR A 96 0.62 11.92 3.69
CA THR A 96 1.27 13.12 3.13
C THR A 96 0.25 14.06 2.47
N GLN A 97 -0.69 13.52 1.69
CA GLN A 97 -1.72 14.33 1.04
C GLN A 97 -2.66 15.03 2.04
N ILE A 98 -3.02 14.36 3.14
CA ILE A 98 -3.81 14.94 4.22
C ILE A 98 -3.04 16.10 4.87
N GLU A 99 -1.77 15.90 5.22
CA GLU A 99 -0.95 16.94 5.82
C GLU A 99 -0.75 18.14 4.88
N THR A 100 -0.47 17.91 3.59
CA THR A 100 -0.41 18.98 2.59
C THR A 100 -1.75 19.73 2.49
N GLY A 101 -2.87 19.02 2.47
CA GLY A 101 -4.20 19.64 2.41
C GLY A 101 -4.53 20.47 3.66
N ARG A 102 -4.10 20.04 4.85
CA ARG A 102 -4.24 20.81 6.10
C ARG A 102 -3.43 22.10 6.05
N SER A 103 -2.20 22.05 5.56
CA SER A 103 -1.33 23.22 5.38
C SER A 103 -1.90 24.22 4.37
N LEU A 104 -2.39 23.74 3.22
CA LEU A 104 -3.02 24.59 2.20
C LEU A 104 -4.28 25.28 2.73
N ASN A 105 -5.13 24.56 3.47
CA ASN A 105 -6.33 25.11 4.08
C ASN A 105 -6.00 26.19 5.14
N ALA A 106 -4.92 26.00 5.91
CA ALA A 106 -4.45 27.00 6.87
C ALA A 106 -3.96 28.28 6.16
N LEU A 107 -3.18 28.12 5.08
CA LEU A 107 -2.71 29.23 4.26
C LEU A 107 -3.89 30.04 3.68
N MET A 108 -4.85 29.37 3.05
CA MET A 108 -6.04 30.04 2.51
C MET A 108 -6.83 30.81 3.57
N ARG A 109 -7.03 30.22 4.76
CA ARG A 109 -7.71 30.95 5.85
C ARG A 109 -6.92 32.19 6.28
N SER A 110 -5.59 32.12 6.32
CA SER A 110 -4.76 33.28 6.64
C SER A 110 -4.84 34.38 5.57
N GLU A 111 -4.85 34.01 4.28
CA GLU A 111 -5.03 34.95 3.18
C GLU A 111 -6.40 35.62 3.23
N MET A 112 -7.47 34.84 3.50
CA MET A 112 -8.82 35.38 3.66
C MET A 112 -8.92 36.34 4.85
N ALA A 113 -8.28 36.02 5.98
CA ALA A 113 -8.25 36.90 7.15
C ALA A 113 -7.52 38.21 6.87
N LEU A 114 -6.37 38.15 6.19
CA LEU A 114 -5.60 39.34 5.77
C LEU A 114 -6.38 40.21 4.77
N ALA A 115 -7.07 39.59 3.81
CA ALA A 115 -7.91 40.30 2.85
C ALA A 115 -9.11 41.00 3.55
N GLY A 116 -9.67 40.40 4.61
CA GLY A 116 -10.71 41.03 5.42
C GLY A 116 -10.20 42.21 6.27
N MET A 117 -8.97 42.14 6.77
CA MET A 117 -8.34 43.20 7.59
C MET A 117 -7.95 44.46 6.81
N GLY A 118 -7.85 44.39 5.48
CA GLY A 118 -7.52 45.55 4.63
C GLY A 118 -8.70 46.44 4.23
N THR A 119 -9.92 46.15 4.72
CA THR A 119 -11.16 46.83 4.29
C THR A 119 -11.83 47.70 5.37
N THR A 120 -11.14 47.95 6.49
CA THR A 120 -11.56 48.88 7.56
C THR A 120 -10.57 50.03 7.67
#